data_AF-A0A6N4VGA0-F1
#
_entry.id   AF-A0A6N4VGA0-F1
#
_cell.length_a   1.000
_cell.length_b   1.000
_cell.length_c   1.000
_cell.angle_alpha   90.00
_cell.angle_beta   90.00
_cell.angle_gamma   90.00
#
_symmetry.space_group_name_H-M   'P 1'
#
loop_
_entity.id
_entity.type
_entity.pdbx_description
1 polymer ?
#
loop_
_entity_poly.entity_id
_entity_poly.type
_entity_poly.pdbx_seq_one_letter_code
_entity_poly.pdbx_strand_id
1 'polypeptide(L)'
;MIIATGVGNSPSDKVMFAEMAAKADAAAQMIERHRLAPTGDSDSDPTLGDTGSFTDPQHWGDDDITDGATTDIGLLLADAGYLSAANLTCRGPKRLIAPGKNTQVRDTARQRPTSGPPPTDASPAQRNAHRIATAAGAALYSRRSHIAETPFGHAKHNLNFRRFTSRGHHRAAAEFTFHAMVHNLLKAINTGNLSHALA
;
A
#
# COMPACT_ATOMS: atom_id res chain seq x y z
N MET A 1 4.06 -6.68 4.83
CA MET A 1 5.27 -6.34 4.06
C MET A 1 4.99 -5.11 3.17
N ILE A 2 5.95 -4.20 2.96
CA ILE A 2 5.80 -3.04 2.04
C ILE A 2 6.53 -3.35 0.73
N ILE A 3 5.86 -3.16 -0.41
CA ILE A 3 6.38 -3.43 -1.77
C ILE A 3 6.55 -2.11 -2.52
N ALA A 4 7.70 -1.93 -3.17
CA ALA A 4 7.94 -0.84 -4.11
C ALA A 4 7.55 -1.29 -5.54
N THR A 5 6.58 -0.64 -6.17
CA THR A 5 6.02 -1.06 -7.47
C THR A 5 6.57 -0.26 -8.67
N GLY A 6 7.28 0.84 -8.43
CA GLY A 6 7.94 1.66 -9.45
C GLY A 6 7.72 3.16 -9.27
N VAL A 7 8.16 3.95 -10.25
CA VAL A 7 7.86 5.38 -10.38
C VAL A 7 7.07 5.63 -11.66
N GLY A 8 6.07 6.48 -11.59
CA GLY A 8 5.34 6.94 -12.76
C GLY A 8 6.15 7.98 -13.54
N ASN A 9 6.02 7.95 -14.87
CA ASN A 9 6.54 8.99 -15.76
C ASN A 9 5.45 10.00 -16.18
N SER A 10 4.25 9.88 -15.60
CA SER A 10 3.13 10.80 -15.81
C SER A 10 3.27 12.03 -14.90
N PRO A 11 2.96 13.24 -15.36
CA PRO A 11 2.88 14.43 -14.51
C PRO A 11 1.70 14.37 -13.52
N SER A 12 0.80 13.40 -13.67
CA SER A 12 -0.34 13.18 -12.79
C SER A 12 -0.31 11.78 -12.18
N ASP A 13 -0.16 11.73 -10.86
CA ASP A 13 -0.20 10.49 -10.06
C ASP A 13 -1.52 9.73 -10.24
N LYS A 14 -2.62 10.46 -10.47
CA LYS A 14 -3.97 9.87 -10.66
C LYS A 14 -3.98 8.81 -11.76
N VAL A 15 -3.23 9.02 -12.84
CA VAL A 15 -3.21 8.13 -14.01
C VAL A 15 -2.46 6.82 -13.69
N MET A 16 -1.51 6.86 -12.77
CA MET A 16 -0.65 5.71 -12.43
C MET A 16 -1.28 4.76 -11.40
N PHE A 17 -2.32 5.18 -10.70
CA PHE A 17 -2.86 4.44 -9.56
C PHE A 17 -3.28 3.01 -9.91
N ALA A 18 -4.05 2.84 -10.98
CA ALA A 18 -4.58 1.53 -11.37
C ALA A 18 -3.45 0.56 -11.75
N GLU A 19 -2.45 1.04 -12.49
CA GLU A 19 -1.26 0.25 -12.83
C GLU A 19 -0.46 -0.12 -11.57
N MET A 20 -0.28 0.83 -10.66
CA MET A 20 0.41 0.62 -9.39
C MET A 20 -0.29 -0.41 -8.51
N ALA A 21 -1.63 -0.35 -8.43
CA ALA A 21 -2.46 -1.28 -7.68
C ALA A 21 -2.39 -2.69 -8.30
N ALA A 22 -2.47 -2.81 -9.62
CA ALA A 22 -2.34 -4.09 -10.32
C ALA A 22 -0.97 -4.73 -10.12
N LYS A 23 0.12 -3.94 -10.12
CA LYS A 23 1.47 -4.42 -9.80
C LYS A 23 1.59 -4.91 -8.37
N ALA A 24 0.98 -4.21 -7.42
CA ALA A 24 0.97 -4.63 -6.02
C ALA A 24 0.23 -5.97 -5.86
N ASP A 25 -0.94 -6.10 -6.48
CA ASP A 25 -1.74 -7.33 -6.49
C ASP A 25 -0.96 -8.51 -7.10
N ALA A 26 -0.37 -8.34 -8.28
CA ALA A 26 0.47 -9.36 -8.90
C ALA A 26 1.65 -9.80 -8.01
N ALA A 27 2.28 -8.84 -7.30
CA ALA A 27 3.35 -9.15 -6.36
C ALA A 27 2.85 -9.91 -5.11
N ALA A 28 1.66 -9.57 -4.60
CA ALA A 28 1.04 -10.29 -3.49
C ALA A 28 0.73 -11.75 -3.89
N GLN A 29 0.12 -11.96 -5.06
CA GLN A 29 -0.16 -13.30 -5.59
C GLN A 29 1.11 -14.12 -5.81
N MET A 30 2.20 -13.48 -6.28
CA MET A 30 3.50 -14.14 -6.43
C MET A 30 4.04 -14.60 -5.07
N ILE A 31 3.96 -13.74 -4.06
CA ILE A 31 4.44 -14.08 -2.72
C ILE A 31 3.61 -15.18 -2.11
N GLU A 32 2.28 -15.11 -2.22
CA GLU A 32 1.40 -16.17 -1.70
C GLU A 32 1.70 -17.52 -2.34
N ARG A 33 1.88 -17.55 -3.67
CA ARG A 33 2.25 -18.77 -4.41
C ARG A 33 3.57 -19.39 -3.94
N HIS A 34 4.48 -18.58 -3.41
CA HIS A 34 5.82 -18.99 -3.02
C HIS A 34 6.08 -18.87 -1.50
N ARG A 35 5.04 -18.64 -0.70
CA ARG A 35 5.15 -18.54 0.75
C ARG A 35 5.45 -19.93 1.31
N LEU A 36 6.37 -19.98 2.28
CA LEU A 36 6.69 -21.21 3.01
C LEU A 36 5.46 -21.67 3.79
N ALA A 37 5.19 -22.98 3.81
CA ALA A 37 4.27 -23.54 4.79
C ALA A 37 4.81 -23.21 6.20
N PRO A 38 3.96 -22.82 7.16
CA PRO A 38 4.41 -22.57 8.52
C PRO A 38 5.10 -23.82 9.05
N THR A 39 6.41 -23.75 9.26
CA THR A 39 7.17 -24.78 9.96
C THR A 39 6.68 -24.77 11.39
N GLY A 40 6.11 -25.89 11.85
CA GLY A 40 5.41 -26.03 13.13
C GLY A 40 6.28 -26.00 14.38
N ASP A 41 7.27 -25.09 14.45
CA ASP A 41 8.06 -24.84 15.66
C ASP A 41 7.90 -23.36 16.05
N SER A 42 6.96 -23.12 16.97
CA SER A 42 6.75 -21.84 17.61
C SER A 42 7.83 -21.59 18.66
N ASP A 43 8.97 -21.06 18.25
CA ASP A 43 9.84 -20.28 19.14
C ASP A 43 9.65 -18.80 18.76
N SER A 44 8.76 -18.14 19.50
CA SER A 44 8.46 -16.72 19.32
C SER A 44 9.64 -15.88 19.80
N ASP A 45 10.49 -15.42 18.88
CA ASP A 45 11.43 -14.32 19.12
C ASP A 45 10.62 -13.04 19.38
N PRO A 46 10.68 -12.45 20.60
CA PRO A 46 9.86 -11.31 20.99
C PRO A 46 10.28 -9.99 20.33
N THR A 47 11.32 -9.99 19.47
CA THR A 47 11.83 -8.77 18.82
C THR A 47 11.28 -8.53 17.41
N LEU A 48 10.57 -9.50 16.82
CA LEU A 48 9.88 -9.34 15.54
C LEU A 48 8.45 -8.88 15.79
N GLY A 49 8.24 -7.57 15.69
CA GLY A 49 6.92 -6.96 15.86
C GLY A 49 5.86 -7.66 15.02
N ASP A 50 4.79 -8.08 15.70
CA ASP A 50 3.54 -8.63 15.18
C ASP A 50 3.30 -8.25 13.72
N THR A 51 3.50 -9.19 12.78
CA THR A 51 2.97 -9.09 11.43
C THR A 51 1.47 -9.34 11.49
N GLY A 52 0.77 -8.42 12.15
CA GLY A 52 -0.65 -8.49 12.42
C GLY A 52 -1.39 -8.73 11.12
N SER A 53 -2.08 -9.86 11.05
CA SER A 53 -3.17 -10.07 10.10
C SER A 53 -4.06 -8.83 10.14
N PHE A 54 -4.24 -8.18 8.99
CA PHE A 54 -5.14 -7.04 8.90
C PHE A 54 -6.56 -7.54 9.05
N THR A 55 -7.08 -7.53 10.28
CA THR A 55 -8.51 -7.63 10.53
C THR A 55 -9.12 -6.26 10.24
N ASP A 56 -9.97 -6.14 9.21
CA ASP A 56 -10.81 -4.96 8.98
C ASP A 56 -11.68 -4.73 10.22
N PRO A 57 -11.34 -3.79 11.13
CA PRO A 57 -11.97 -3.73 12.45
C PRO A 57 -13.41 -3.25 12.39
N GLN A 58 -13.84 -2.69 11.25
CA GLN A 58 -15.16 -2.11 11.07
C GLN A 58 -15.98 -2.82 9.98
N HIS A 59 -15.42 -3.80 9.27
CA HIS A 59 -16.06 -4.46 8.11
C HIS A 59 -16.77 -3.42 7.24
N TRP A 60 -15.99 -2.55 6.58
CA TRP A 60 -16.58 -1.59 5.66
C TRP A 60 -17.19 -2.39 4.50
N GLY A 61 -18.52 -2.39 4.43
CA GLY A 61 -19.34 -3.26 3.59
C GLY A 61 -18.85 -3.38 2.14
N ASP A 62 -19.23 -4.49 1.52
CA ASP A 62 -18.73 -4.94 0.21
C ASP A 62 -19.16 -4.04 -0.97
N ASP A 63 -19.96 -3.00 -0.73
CA ASP A 63 -20.56 -2.10 -1.73
C ASP A 63 -19.56 -1.31 -2.62
N ASP A 64 -18.27 -1.30 -2.27
CA ASP A 64 -17.19 -0.69 -3.06
C ASP A 64 -16.30 -1.72 -3.76
N ILE A 65 -16.62 -3.01 -3.60
CA ILE A 65 -16.00 -4.11 -4.32
C ILE A 65 -16.63 -4.12 -5.71
N THR A 66 -16.01 -3.41 -6.65
CA THR A 66 -16.18 -3.73 -8.08
C THR A 66 -15.54 -5.08 -8.35
N ASP A 67 -16.29 -6.12 -7.98
CA ASP A 67 -16.26 -7.51 -8.41
C ASP A 67 -14.95 -7.93 -9.09
N GLY A 68 -13.88 -8.04 -8.30
CA GLY A 68 -12.54 -8.17 -8.81
C GLY A 68 -11.62 -8.84 -7.82
N ALA A 69 -11.90 -10.11 -7.54
CA ALA A 69 -11.12 -11.07 -6.76
C ALA A 69 -10.77 -10.59 -5.34
N THR A 70 -11.07 -11.42 -4.34
CA THR A 70 -10.36 -11.41 -3.05
C THR A 70 -8.87 -11.30 -3.32
N THR A 71 -8.36 -10.09 -3.20
CA THR A 71 -6.93 -9.81 -3.33
C THR A 71 -6.31 -10.09 -1.97
N ASP A 72 -5.17 -10.77 -1.91
CA ASP A 72 -4.45 -11.03 -0.64
C ASP A 72 -3.99 -9.74 0.06
N ILE A 73 -4.16 -8.59 -0.60
CA ILE A 73 -3.94 -7.25 -0.04
C ILE A 73 -5.21 -6.79 0.67
N GLY A 74 -5.15 -6.74 2.01
CA GLY A 74 -6.27 -6.28 2.84
C GLY A 74 -6.68 -4.82 2.61
N LEU A 75 -5.73 -3.88 2.56
CA LEU A 75 -6.02 -2.45 2.38
C LEU A 75 -4.84 -1.68 1.75
N LEU A 76 -5.12 -0.88 0.73
CA LEU A 76 -4.18 0.03 0.08
C LEU A 76 -4.36 1.47 0.62
N LEU A 77 -3.28 2.10 1.07
CA LEU A 77 -3.27 3.50 1.52
C LEU A 77 -2.53 4.39 0.52
N ALA A 78 -3.16 5.47 0.04
CA ALA A 78 -2.60 6.35 -0.98
C ALA A 78 -2.73 7.86 -0.67
N ASP A 79 -1.97 8.67 -1.40
CA ASP A 79 -1.92 10.13 -1.23
C ASP A 79 -2.95 10.91 -2.03
N ALA A 80 -3.14 12.18 -1.63
CA ALA A 80 -4.08 13.10 -2.26
C ALA A 80 -3.83 13.23 -3.76
N GLY A 81 -2.57 13.09 -4.19
CA GLY A 81 -2.19 13.03 -5.61
C GLY A 81 -2.92 11.94 -6.39
N TYR A 82 -3.30 10.83 -5.75
CA TYR A 82 -4.03 9.72 -6.36
C TYR A 82 -5.56 9.87 -6.30
N LEU A 83 -6.10 10.90 -5.64
CA LEU A 83 -7.54 11.03 -5.44
C LEU A 83 -8.27 11.36 -6.75
N SER A 84 -9.08 10.40 -7.21
CA SER A 84 -10.02 10.57 -8.33
C SER A 84 -11.20 9.62 -8.16
N ALA A 85 -12.34 9.94 -8.76
CA ALA A 85 -13.48 9.03 -8.78
C ALA A 85 -13.08 7.67 -9.39
N ALA A 86 -12.36 7.69 -10.51
CA ALA A 86 -11.87 6.48 -11.18
C ALA A 86 -10.99 5.60 -10.28
N ASN A 87 -10.10 6.19 -9.47
CA ASN A 87 -9.21 5.42 -8.59
C ASN A 87 -9.91 4.87 -7.34
N LEU A 88 -10.93 5.59 -6.87
CA LEU A 88 -11.78 5.12 -5.76
C LEU A 88 -12.63 3.92 -6.18
N THR A 89 -13.06 3.86 -7.44
CA THR A 89 -14.00 2.83 -7.93
C THR A 89 -13.37 1.77 -8.83
N CYS A 90 -12.09 1.87 -9.19
CA CYS A 90 -11.45 0.86 -10.04
C CYS A 90 -11.31 -0.49 -9.33
N ARG A 91 -11.18 -1.58 -10.09
CA ARG A 91 -11.01 -2.94 -9.56
C ARG A 91 -9.74 -3.07 -8.70
N GLY A 92 -9.68 -4.08 -7.85
CA GLY A 92 -8.52 -4.39 -7.00
C GLY A 92 -8.79 -4.18 -5.50
N PRO A 93 -7.74 -4.11 -4.66
CA PRO A 93 -7.90 -4.15 -3.20
C PRO A 93 -8.70 -2.98 -2.64
N LYS A 94 -9.31 -3.17 -1.46
CA LYS A 94 -9.93 -2.05 -0.71
C LYS A 94 -8.88 -0.94 -0.53
N ARG A 95 -9.32 0.32 -0.51
CA ARG A 95 -8.39 1.46 -0.47
C ARG A 95 -8.89 2.66 0.32
N LEU A 96 -7.94 3.43 0.83
CA LEU A 96 -8.14 4.77 1.36
C LEU A 96 -7.19 5.73 0.66
N ILE A 97 -7.74 6.77 0.05
CA ILE A 97 -6.96 7.80 -0.66
C ILE A 97 -7.19 9.14 0.03
N ALA A 98 -6.14 9.87 0.37
CA ALA A 98 -6.28 11.15 1.08
C ALA A 98 -7.27 12.09 0.36
N PRO A 99 -8.27 12.67 1.05
CA PRO A 99 -9.10 13.72 0.47
C PRO A 99 -8.36 15.06 0.35
N GLY A 100 -7.18 15.19 0.96
CA GLY A 100 -6.41 16.43 1.00
C GLY A 100 -5.09 16.28 1.75
N LYS A 101 -4.52 17.40 2.22
CA LYS A 101 -3.23 17.39 2.92
C LYS A 101 -3.31 16.60 4.23
N ASN A 102 -2.22 15.93 4.62
CA ASN A 102 -2.18 15.10 5.85
C ASN A 102 -2.63 15.84 7.12
N THR A 103 -2.29 17.12 7.26
CA THR A 103 -2.74 17.92 8.40
C THR A 103 -4.26 18.08 8.38
N GLN A 104 -4.86 18.43 7.24
CA GLN A 104 -6.32 18.57 7.10
C GLN A 104 -7.05 17.24 7.35
N VAL A 105 -6.49 16.13 6.88
CA VAL A 105 -7.05 14.79 7.11
C VAL A 105 -7.06 14.46 8.61
N ARG A 106 -5.93 14.69 9.29
CA ARG A 106 -5.82 14.46 10.75
C ARG A 106 -6.73 15.39 11.54
N ASP A 107 -6.79 16.66 11.17
CA ASP A 107 -7.64 17.65 11.84
C ASP A 107 -9.11 17.30 11.68
N THR A 108 -9.52 16.87 10.48
CA THR A 108 -10.89 16.41 10.23
C THR A 108 -11.23 15.20 11.07
N ALA A 109 -10.37 14.18 11.11
CA ALA A 109 -10.59 12.99 11.94
C ALA A 109 -10.65 13.31 13.44
N ARG A 110 -9.95 14.34 13.91
CA ARG A 110 -9.96 14.78 15.31
C ARG A 110 -11.17 15.65 15.66
N GLN A 111 -11.50 16.62 14.80
CA GLN A 111 -12.52 17.64 15.09
C GLN A 111 -13.92 17.21 14.66
N ARG A 112 -14.02 16.36 13.64
CA ARG A 112 -15.28 15.87 13.06
C ARG A 112 -15.16 14.36 12.78
N PRO A 113 -14.96 13.54 13.83
CA PRO A 113 -14.91 12.10 13.67
C PRO A 113 -16.25 11.59 13.15
N THR A 114 -16.19 10.58 12.28
CA THR A 114 -17.36 9.85 11.80
C THR A 114 -17.41 8.46 12.45
N SER A 115 -18.57 7.83 12.40
CA SER A 115 -18.76 6.46 12.87
C SER A 115 -19.74 5.72 11.97
N GLY A 116 -19.70 4.38 12.04
CA GLY A 116 -20.59 3.52 11.24
C GLY A 116 -20.36 3.63 9.73
N PRO A 117 -21.28 3.03 8.94
CA PRO A 117 -21.21 3.10 7.49
C PRO A 117 -21.43 4.54 6.98
N PRO A 118 -20.86 4.90 5.81
CA PRO A 118 -21.15 6.17 5.17
C PRO A 118 -22.63 6.27 4.76
N PRO A 119 -23.16 7.49 4.55
CA PRO A 119 -24.50 7.68 3.99
C PRO A 119 -24.68 6.91 2.67
N THR A 120 -25.87 6.36 2.45
CA THR A 120 -26.17 5.49 1.29
C THR A 120 -26.08 6.22 -0.04
N ASP A 121 -26.38 7.51 -0.06
CA ASP A 121 -26.32 8.41 -1.22
C ASP A 121 -24.97 9.13 -1.37
N ALA A 122 -23.99 8.82 -0.51
CA ALA A 122 -22.67 9.44 -0.56
C ALA A 122 -21.93 9.06 -1.85
N SER A 123 -21.35 10.06 -2.50
CA SER A 123 -20.40 9.87 -3.59
C SER A 123 -19.17 9.07 -3.14
N PRO A 124 -18.42 8.41 -4.06
CA PRO A 124 -17.22 7.67 -3.69
C PRO A 124 -16.21 8.48 -2.87
N ALA A 125 -16.06 9.78 -3.18
CA ALA A 125 -15.18 10.68 -2.45
C ALA A 125 -15.67 10.93 -1.01
N GLN A 126 -16.98 11.12 -0.82
CA GLN A 126 -17.60 11.27 0.50
C GLN A 126 -17.50 9.97 1.31
N ARG A 127 -17.73 8.80 0.69
CA ARG A 127 -17.55 7.49 1.35
C ARG A 127 -16.11 7.29 1.82
N ASN A 128 -15.14 7.60 0.98
CA ASN A 128 -13.72 7.53 1.33
C ASN A 128 -13.35 8.51 2.47
N ALA A 129 -13.81 9.76 2.41
CA ALA A 129 -13.57 10.75 3.46
C ALA A 129 -14.22 10.33 4.79
N HIS A 130 -15.45 9.80 4.75
CA HIS A 130 -16.15 9.25 5.91
C HIS A 130 -15.37 8.09 6.53
N ARG A 131 -14.90 7.14 5.71
CA ARG A 131 -14.09 6.00 6.20
C ARG A 131 -12.78 6.45 6.85
N ILE A 132 -12.07 7.42 6.26
CA ILE A 132 -10.83 7.96 6.83
C ILE A 132 -11.06 8.69 8.17
N ALA A 133 -12.20 9.36 8.31
CA ALA A 133 -12.53 10.12 9.53
C ALA A 133 -13.00 9.26 10.70
N THR A 134 -13.21 7.95 10.52
CA THR A 134 -13.49 7.05 11.65
C THR A 134 -12.24 6.82 12.49
N ALA A 135 -12.39 6.43 13.76
CA ALA A 135 -11.25 6.13 14.63
C ALA A 135 -10.34 5.03 14.03
N ALA A 136 -10.93 3.96 13.49
CA ALA A 136 -10.19 2.88 12.84
C ALA A 136 -9.53 3.35 11.54
N GLY A 137 -10.24 4.09 10.69
CA GLY A 137 -9.71 4.62 9.45
C GLY A 137 -8.55 5.59 9.68
N ALA A 138 -8.67 6.48 10.67
CA ALA A 138 -7.61 7.41 11.04
C ALA A 138 -6.37 6.69 11.58
N ALA A 139 -6.56 5.65 12.40
CA ALA A 139 -5.46 4.83 12.91
C ALA A 139 -4.73 4.09 11.78
N LEU A 140 -5.47 3.47 10.86
CA LEU A 140 -4.89 2.80 9.69
C LEU A 140 -4.17 3.78 8.78
N TYR A 141 -4.82 4.89 8.45
CA TYR A 141 -4.28 5.91 7.57
C TYR A 141 -3.03 6.59 8.15
N SER A 142 -2.92 6.70 9.48
CA SER A 142 -1.71 7.21 10.13
C SER A 142 -0.44 6.40 9.79
N ARG A 143 -0.58 5.09 9.49
CA ARG A 143 0.55 4.21 9.13
C ARG A 143 1.13 4.51 7.74
N ARG A 144 0.43 5.28 6.90
CA ARG A 144 0.80 5.52 5.51
C ARG A 144 2.14 6.25 5.33
N SER A 145 2.52 7.14 6.25
CA SER A 145 3.82 7.85 6.16
C SER A 145 4.99 6.86 6.13
N HIS A 146 4.93 5.83 6.98
CA HIS A 146 5.95 4.79 7.06
C HIS A 146 6.03 3.95 5.77
N ILE A 147 4.93 3.80 5.03
CA ILE A 147 4.90 3.00 3.79
C ILE A 147 5.78 3.62 2.70
N ALA A 148 5.70 4.93 2.51
CA ALA A 148 6.47 5.60 1.46
C ALA A 148 7.89 5.95 1.91
N GLU A 149 8.07 6.39 3.16
CA GLU A 149 9.36 6.91 3.63
C GLU A 149 10.43 5.83 3.77
N THR A 150 10.07 4.64 4.27
CA THR A 150 11.01 3.55 4.50
C THR A 150 11.76 3.08 3.23
N PRO A 151 11.11 2.79 2.09
CA PRO A 151 11.83 2.37 0.89
C PRO A 151 12.74 3.47 0.33
N PHE A 152 12.30 4.75 0.33
CA PHE A 152 13.16 5.86 -0.13
C PHE A 152 14.33 6.15 0.83
N GLY A 153 14.09 6.04 2.14
CA GLY A 153 15.14 6.17 3.15
C GLY A 153 16.19 5.07 3.01
N HIS A 154 15.74 3.82 2.88
CA HIS A 154 16.62 2.67 2.66
C HIS A 154 17.42 2.82 1.35
N ALA A 155 16.75 3.19 0.25
CA ALA A 155 17.38 3.46 -1.04
C ALA A 155 18.52 4.48 -0.91
N LYS A 156 18.25 5.62 -0.27
CA LYS A 156 19.21 6.72 -0.16
C LYS A 156 20.33 6.45 0.84
N HIS A 157 20.00 5.94 2.02
CA HIS A 157 20.94 5.87 3.14
C HIS A 157 21.69 4.54 3.23
N ASN A 158 21.05 3.43 2.86
CA ASN A 158 21.65 2.09 2.99
C ASN A 158 22.18 1.57 1.64
N LEU A 159 21.50 1.90 0.54
CA LEU A 159 21.89 1.45 -0.81
C LEU A 159 22.62 2.54 -1.62
N ASN A 160 22.82 3.72 -1.02
CA ASN A 160 23.46 4.89 -1.64
C ASN A 160 22.88 5.30 -3.01
N PHE A 161 21.60 4.95 -3.26
CA PHE A 161 20.87 5.31 -4.48
C PHE A 161 20.41 6.77 -4.41
N ARG A 162 21.32 7.69 -4.72
CA ARG A 162 21.07 9.14 -4.65
C ARG A 162 20.92 9.81 -6.00
N ARG A 163 21.38 9.17 -7.07
CA ARG A 163 21.45 9.73 -8.42
C ARG A 163 21.27 8.61 -9.44
N PHE A 164 20.52 8.88 -10.50
CA PHE A 164 20.46 7.99 -11.65
C PHE A 164 21.79 8.03 -12.40
N THR A 165 22.25 6.86 -12.84
CA THR A 165 23.47 6.71 -13.66
C THR A 165 23.20 7.03 -15.12
N SER A 166 21.97 6.75 -15.60
CA SER A 166 21.58 6.99 -16.98
C SER A 166 20.76 8.27 -17.17
N ARG A 167 20.87 8.87 -18.35
CA ARG A 167 20.04 10.01 -18.78
C ARG A 167 18.86 9.52 -19.63
N GLY A 168 17.74 10.23 -19.53
CA GLY A 168 16.49 9.94 -20.25
C GLY A 168 15.49 9.11 -19.43
N HIS A 169 14.20 9.46 -19.53
CA HIS A 169 13.13 8.89 -18.70
C HIS A 169 13.06 7.37 -18.73
N HIS A 170 13.20 6.76 -19.92
CA HIS A 170 13.14 5.31 -20.06
C HIS A 170 14.26 4.60 -19.29
N ARG A 171 15.50 5.11 -19.38
CA ARG A 171 16.64 4.49 -18.70
C ARG A 171 16.59 4.71 -17.19
N ALA A 172 16.19 5.91 -16.75
CA ALA A 172 16.00 6.20 -15.33
C ALA A 172 14.87 5.34 -14.71
N ALA A 173 13.76 5.16 -15.43
CA ALA A 173 12.68 4.28 -15.00
C ALA A 173 13.15 2.82 -14.87
N ALA A 174 13.91 2.30 -15.85
CA ALA A 174 14.48 0.95 -15.77
C ALA A 174 15.42 0.78 -14.56
N GLU A 175 16.29 1.76 -14.30
CA GLU A 175 17.18 1.76 -13.14
C GLU A 175 16.40 1.75 -11.82
N PHE A 176 15.34 2.55 -11.72
CA PHE A 176 14.45 2.54 -10.55
C PHE A 176 13.69 1.23 -10.40
N THR A 177 13.18 0.65 -11.49
CA THR A 177 12.48 -0.64 -11.48
C THR A 177 13.41 -1.75 -11.01
N PHE A 178 14.65 -1.79 -11.49
CA PHE A 178 15.64 -2.76 -11.03
C PHE A 178 15.91 -2.59 -9.52
N HIS A 179 16.09 -1.35 -9.07
CA HIS A 179 16.27 -1.05 -7.66
C HIS A 179 15.09 -1.52 -6.80
N ALA A 180 13.86 -1.20 -7.20
CA ALA A 180 12.65 -1.61 -6.51
C ALA A 180 12.50 -3.14 -6.45
N MET A 181 12.81 -3.84 -7.55
CA MET A 181 12.80 -5.30 -7.61
C MET A 181 13.77 -5.92 -6.60
N VAL A 182 15.04 -5.48 -6.59
CA VAL A 182 16.05 -5.99 -5.63
C VAL A 182 15.63 -5.69 -4.20
N HIS A 183 15.13 -4.47 -3.92
CA HIS A 183 14.61 -4.12 -2.60
C HIS A 183 13.49 -5.05 -2.14
N ASN A 184 12.52 -5.32 -3.02
CA ASN A 184 11.39 -6.19 -2.71
C ASN A 184 11.82 -7.63 -2.44
N LEU A 185 12.72 -8.18 -3.26
CA LEU A 185 13.24 -9.54 -3.10
C LEU A 185 13.98 -9.70 -1.77
N LEU A 186 14.92 -8.80 -1.47
CA LEU A 186 15.65 -8.83 -0.20
C LEU A 186 14.71 -8.71 1.00
N LYS A 187 13.72 -7.83 0.90
CA LYS A 187 12.73 -7.66 1.97
C LYS A 187 11.86 -8.90 2.15
N ALA A 188 11.36 -9.48 1.07
CA ALA A 188 10.52 -10.67 1.12
C ALA A 188 11.30 -11.87 1.70
N ILE A 189 12.56 -12.05 1.31
CA ILE A 189 13.41 -13.12 1.83
C ILE A 189 13.74 -12.90 3.31
N ASN A 190 14.23 -11.71 3.68
CA ASN A 190 14.65 -11.41 5.05
C ASN A 190 13.49 -11.38 6.05
N THR A 191 12.24 -11.30 5.57
CA THR A 191 11.04 -11.36 6.40
C THR A 191 10.33 -12.71 6.35
N GLY A 192 10.97 -13.74 5.77
CA GLY A 192 10.44 -15.10 5.70
C GLY A 192 9.23 -15.26 4.76
N ASN A 193 8.93 -14.25 3.93
CA ASN A 193 7.84 -14.32 2.95
C ASN A 193 8.24 -15.10 1.69
N LEU A 194 9.54 -15.23 1.40
CA LEU A 194 10.12 -16.06 0.34
C LEU A 194 11.36 -16.79 0.88
N SER A 195 11.69 -17.96 0.34
CA SER A 195 12.92 -18.69 0.68
C SER A 195 14.05 -18.41 -0.32
N HIS A 196 15.29 -18.58 0.15
CA HIS A 196 16.41 -18.81 -0.76
C HIS A 196 16.20 -20.17 -1.45
N ALA A 197 16.52 -20.25 -2.75
CA ALA A 197 16.61 -21.55 -3.40
C ALA A 197 17.68 -22.38 -2.67
N LEU A 198 17.30 -23.53 -2.15
CA LEU A 198 18.26 -24.51 -1.64
C LEU A 198 19.09 -24.98 -2.84
N ALA A 199 20.39 -24.72 -2.79
CA ALA A 199 21.36 -25.24 -3.75
C ALA A 199 21.59 -26.74 -3.53
#